data_AF-A0A183GF30-F1
#
_entry.id   AF-A0A183GF30-F1
#
_cell.length_a   1.000
_cell.length_b   1.000
_cell.length_c   1.000
_cell.angle_alpha   90.00
_cell.angle_beta   90.00
_cell.angle_gamma   90.00
#
_symmetry.space_group_name_H-M   'P 1'
#
loop_
_entity.id
_entity.type
_entity.pdbx_description
1 polymer ?
#
loop_
_entity_poly.entity_id
_entity_poly.type
_entity_poly.pdbx_seq_one_letter_code
_entity_poly.pdbx_strand_id
1 'polypeptide(L)'
;MSKKSCAESSELKTREVEVKNFRKELSSMVYDEVADTQNRETLASYQQEIHQMQIKLNILHQKNPRIHFTYKDPFVGFNRDDVRGCIATLFRIKDPKYALALEIAAGSFYEPTDPGGMEGLAGLGENRTAPTGVENSSALLPHSDGVVPFVHFFV
;
A
#
# COMPACT_ATOMS: atom_id res chain seq x y z
N MET A 1 46.61 63.94 17.42
CA MET A 1 46.10 63.32 16.19
C MET A 1 46.79 61.99 15.88
N SER A 2 46.64 60.93 16.69
CA SER A 2 47.45 59.68 16.49
C SER A 2 46.70 58.35 16.66
N LYS A 3 45.38 58.35 16.91
CA LYS A 3 44.62 57.09 17.11
C LYS A 3 44.06 56.48 15.80
N LYS A 4 44.09 57.22 14.68
CA LYS A 4 43.44 56.81 13.43
C LYS A 4 44.17 55.66 12.72
N SER A 5 45.50 55.66 12.65
CA SER A 5 46.24 54.62 11.90
C SER A 5 46.27 53.24 12.57
N CYS A 6 46.16 53.18 13.91
CA CYS A 6 46.19 51.93 14.65
C CYS A 6 44.84 51.19 14.57
N ALA A 7 43.73 51.92 14.61
CA ALA A 7 42.38 51.37 14.40
C ALA A 7 42.23 50.85 12.96
N GLU A 8 42.61 51.65 11.96
CA GLU A 8 42.58 51.24 10.54
C GLU A 8 43.43 49.98 10.29
N SER A 9 44.60 49.86 10.92
CA SER A 9 45.44 48.67 10.81
C SER A 9 44.81 47.42 11.43
N SER A 10 44.11 47.56 12.57
CA SER A 10 43.42 46.43 13.21
C SER A 10 42.19 45.97 12.42
N GLU A 11 41.44 46.90 11.82
CA GLU A 11 40.30 46.58 10.95
C GLU A 11 40.74 45.91 9.66
N LEU A 12 41.83 46.38 9.03
CA LEU A 12 42.40 45.71 7.86
C LEU A 12 42.78 44.26 8.14
N LYS A 13 43.38 43.98 9.30
CA LYS A 13 43.73 42.60 9.70
C LYS A 13 42.49 41.72 9.90
N THR A 14 41.43 42.24 10.51
CA THR A 14 40.17 41.51 10.68
C THR A 14 39.55 41.19 9.32
N ARG A 15 39.52 42.16 8.40
CA ARG A 15 39.00 41.97 7.04
C ARG A 15 39.83 40.97 6.23
N GLU A 16 41.14 40.96 6.37
CA GLU A 16 42.01 39.96 5.71
C GLU A 16 41.73 38.53 6.20
N VAL A 17 41.46 38.37 7.51
CA VAL A 17 41.10 37.06 8.09
C VAL A 17 39.73 36.62 7.58
N GLU A 18 38.74 37.52 7.54
CA GLU A 18 37.41 37.25 6.98
C GLU A 18 37.50 36.79 5.51
N VAL A 19 38.26 37.52 4.67
CA VAL A 19 38.46 37.17 3.26
C VAL A 19 39.14 35.81 3.11
N LYS A 20 40.11 35.47 3.97
CA LYS A 20 40.76 34.14 3.96
C LYS A 20 39.78 33.03 4.35
N ASN A 21 38.91 33.28 5.34
CA ASN A 21 37.90 32.31 5.76
C ASN A 21 36.86 32.09 4.67
N PHE A 22 36.32 33.16 4.06
CA PHE A 22 35.39 33.05 2.94
C PHE A 22 36.00 32.37 1.71
N ARG A 23 37.29 32.62 1.42
CA ARG A 23 38.00 31.90 0.35
C ARG A 23 38.15 30.42 0.65
N LYS A 24 38.42 30.03 1.90
CA LYS A 24 38.47 28.62 2.32
C LYS A 24 37.10 27.95 2.18
N GLU A 25 36.04 28.61 2.66
CA GLU A 25 34.67 28.12 2.54
C GLU A 25 34.27 27.95 1.06
N LEU A 26 34.54 28.95 0.21
CA LEU A 26 34.30 28.86 -1.24
C LEU A 26 35.09 27.74 -1.90
N SER A 27 36.36 27.53 -1.51
CA SER A 27 37.17 26.42 -2.06
C SER A 27 36.68 25.04 -1.61
N SER A 28 35.97 24.97 -0.49
CA SER A 28 35.39 23.72 0.02
C SER A 28 34.06 23.37 -0.63
N MET A 29 33.36 24.36 -1.20
CA MET A 29 32.10 24.16 -1.92
C MET A 29 32.38 23.83 -3.38
N VAL A 30 32.75 22.57 -3.64
CA VAL A 30 32.86 22.04 -5.00
C VAL A 30 31.44 21.71 -5.49
N TYR A 31 30.85 22.63 -6.25
CA TYR A 31 29.60 22.40 -6.96
C TYR A 31 29.89 21.77 -8.32
N ASP A 32 29.33 20.59 -8.55
CA ASP A 32 29.35 19.92 -9.85
C ASP A 32 27.98 20.08 -10.52
N GLU A 33 27.92 21.00 -11.48
CA GLU A 33 26.70 21.32 -12.23
C GLU A 33 26.21 20.11 -13.04
N VAL A 34 27.11 19.26 -13.54
CA VAL A 34 26.76 18.07 -14.32
C VAL A 34 26.12 17.02 -13.41
N ALA A 35 26.68 16.79 -12.23
CA ALA A 35 26.09 15.89 -11.25
C ALA A 35 24.73 16.39 -10.73
N ASP A 36 24.59 17.70 -10.47
CA ASP A 36 23.32 18.28 -10.00
C ASP A 36 22.21 18.15 -11.06
N THR A 37 22.53 18.46 -12.32
CA THR A 37 21.58 18.32 -13.43
C THR A 37 21.15 16.86 -13.63
N GLN A 38 22.09 15.91 -13.62
CA GLN A 38 21.79 14.48 -13.72
C GLN A 38 20.92 13.99 -12.53
N ASN A 39 21.20 14.45 -11.31
CA ASN A 39 20.40 14.11 -10.14
C ASN A 39 18.97 14.67 -10.24
N ARG A 40 18.80 15.87 -10.78
CA ARG A 40 17.46 16.45 -11.01
C ARG A 40 16.66 15.68 -12.05
N GLU A 41 17.31 15.28 -13.15
CA GLU A 41 16.67 14.49 -14.21
C GLU A 41 16.25 13.11 -13.71
N THR A 42 17.13 12.42 -12.96
CA THR A 42 16.82 11.12 -12.36
C THR A 42 15.73 11.22 -11.29
N LEU A 43 15.73 12.26 -10.47
CA LEU A 43 14.67 12.51 -9.51
C LEU A 43 13.32 12.70 -10.22
N ALA A 44 13.29 13.51 -11.28
CA ALA A 44 12.08 13.74 -12.06
C ALA A 44 11.55 12.45 -12.71
N SER A 45 12.45 11.62 -13.25
CA SER A 45 12.05 10.33 -13.87
C SER A 45 11.49 9.35 -12.84
N TYR A 46 12.13 9.21 -11.67
CA TYR A 46 11.62 8.34 -10.60
C TYR A 46 10.30 8.84 -10.04
N GLN A 47 10.11 10.16 -9.88
CA GLN A 47 8.82 10.71 -9.45
C GLN A 47 7.70 10.37 -10.44
N GLN A 48 7.97 10.47 -11.73
CA GLN A 48 7.02 10.09 -12.76
C GLN A 48 6.71 8.59 -12.71
N GLU A 49 7.72 7.74 -12.52
CA GLU A 49 7.54 6.30 -12.42
C GLU A 49 6.71 5.91 -11.18
N ILE A 50 7.02 6.49 -10.02
CA ILE A 50 6.23 6.32 -8.78
C ILE A 50 4.78 6.70 -9.03
N HIS A 51 4.53 7.85 -9.66
CA HIS A 51 3.18 8.31 -9.94
C HIS A 51 2.42 7.33 -10.87
N GLN A 52 3.07 6.86 -11.94
CA GLN A 52 2.46 5.87 -12.84
C GLN A 52 2.18 4.54 -12.13
N MET A 53 3.09 4.08 -11.27
CA MET A 53 2.88 2.87 -10.46
C MET A 53 1.73 3.05 -9.48
N GLN A 54 1.61 4.20 -8.83
CA GLN A 54 0.49 4.52 -7.93
C GLN A 54 -0.86 4.49 -8.66
N ILE A 55 -0.94 5.04 -9.88
CA ILE A 55 -2.16 4.97 -10.70
C ILE A 55 -2.53 3.51 -10.99
N LYS A 56 -1.57 2.70 -11.45
CA LYS A 56 -1.81 1.27 -11.75
C LYS A 56 -2.26 0.50 -10.51
N LEU A 57 -1.63 0.76 -9.37
CA LEU A 57 -1.96 0.17 -8.09
C LEU A 57 -3.40 0.54 -7.68
N ASN A 58 -3.80 1.81 -7.81
CA ASN A 58 -5.15 2.26 -7.49
C ASN A 58 -6.20 1.58 -8.38
N ILE A 59 -5.95 1.49 -9.69
CA ILE A 59 -6.82 0.75 -10.62
C ILE A 59 -6.96 -0.72 -10.20
N LEU A 60 -5.87 -1.36 -9.78
CA LEU A 60 -5.89 -2.75 -9.31
C LEU A 60 -6.73 -2.90 -8.03
N HIS A 61 -6.59 -1.99 -7.06
CA HIS A 61 -7.39 -1.97 -5.84
C HIS A 61 -8.88 -1.73 -6.11
N GLN A 62 -9.20 -0.83 -7.05
CA GLN A 62 -10.59 -0.57 -7.46
C GLN A 62 -11.24 -1.80 -8.10
N LYS A 63 -10.50 -2.52 -8.95
CA LYS A 63 -11.00 -3.74 -9.61
C LYS A 63 -11.14 -4.91 -8.64
N ASN A 64 -10.24 -5.00 -7.66
CA ASN A 64 -10.15 -6.12 -6.73
C ASN A 64 -10.18 -5.63 -5.28
N PRO A 65 -11.35 -5.22 -4.76
CA PRO A 65 -11.45 -4.72 -3.39
C PRO A 65 -11.04 -5.76 -2.34
N ARG A 66 -11.23 -7.05 -2.64
CA ARG A 66 -10.90 -8.18 -1.74
C ARG A 66 -9.40 -8.29 -1.41
N ILE A 67 -8.51 -7.82 -2.28
CA ILE A 67 -7.05 -7.86 -2.01
C ILE A 67 -6.55 -6.58 -1.34
N HIS A 68 -7.38 -5.53 -1.26
CA HIS A 68 -7.02 -4.26 -0.67
C HIS A 68 -7.27 -4.27 0.84
N PHE A 69 -6.26 -4.64 1.61
CA PHE A 69 -6.32 -4.63 3.07
C PHE A 69 -5.92 -3.26 3.63
N THR A 70 -6.86 -2.57 4.24
CA THR A 70 -6.63 -1.32 4.97
C THR A 70 -7.05 -1.51 6.42
N TYR A 71 -6.20 -1.08 7.36
CA TYR A 71 -6.47 -1.14 8.79
C TYR A 71 -6.02 0.15 9.47
N LYS A 72 -6.64 0.46 10.61
CA LYS A 72 -6.19 1.53 11.50
C LYS A 72 -5.23 0.93 12.52
N ASP A 73 -4.20 1.69 12.89
CA ASP A 73 -3.27 1.26 13.93
C ASP A 73 -4.04 0.87 15.20
N PRO A 74 -3.85 -0.35 15.71
CA PRO A 74 -4.63 -0.86 16.84
C PRO A 74 -4.33 -0.09 18.14
N PHE A 75 -3.11 0.44 18.29
CA PHE A 75 -2.69 1.27 19.42
C PHE A 75 -1.51 2.19 19.05
N VAL A 76 -1.21 3.15 19.92
CA VAL A 76 -0.13 4.14 19.72
C VAL A 76 1.23 3.44 19.81
N GLY A 77 2.09 3.64 18.81
CA GLY A 77 3.40 3.00 18.74
C GLY A 77 3.36 1.56 18.19
N PHE A 78 2.23 1.13 17.62
CA PHE A 78 2.15 -0.14 16.92
C PHE A 78 3.13 -0.19 15.74
N ASN A 79 3.89 -1.28 15.65
CA ASN A 79 4.76 -1.52 14.51
C ASN A 79 3.94 -2.11 13.35
N ARG A 80 3.81 -1.35 12.26
CA ARG A 80 3.05 -1.80 11.07
C ARG A 80 3.68 -3.00 10.38
N ASP A 81 4.96 -3.25 10.60
CA ASP A 81 5.69 -4.39 10.00
C ASP A 81 5.23 -5.75 10.55
N ASP A 82 4.57 -5.75 11.72
CA ASP A 82 3.99 -6.96 12.30
C ASP A 82 2.79 -7.46 11.48
N VAL A 83 2.20 -6.60 10.64
CA VAL A 83 1.09 -6.95 9.76
C VAL A 83 1.60 -7.20 8.35
N ARG A 84 1.66 -8.48 7.96
CA ARG A 84 2.15 -8.88 6.63
C ARG A 84 1.14 -8.65 5.49
N GLY A 85 -0.13 -8.37 5.80
CA GLY A 85 -1.18 -8.11 4.81
C GLY A 85 -1.90 -9.37 4.32
N CYS A 86 -2.51 -9.29 3.13
CA CYS A 86 -3.31 -10.37 2.54
C CYS A 86 -2.47 -11.61 2.21
N ILE A 87 -2.93 -12.81 2.58
CA ILE A 87 -2.24 -14.08 2.33
C ILE A 87 -1.89 -14.25 0.84
N ALA A 88 -2.82 -13.89 -0.06
CA ALA A 88 -2.62 -13.96 -1.51
C ALA A 88 -1.44 -13.10 -2.04
N THR A 89 -0.96 -12.13 -1.26
CA THR A 89 0.19 -11.29 -1.62
C THR A 89 1.53 -11.83 -1.09
N LEU A 90 1.50 -12.83 -0.21
CA LEU A 90 2.68 -13.36 0.48
C LEU A 90 3.41 -14.47 -0.29
N PHE A 91 2.82 -14.99 -1.36
CA PHE A 91 3.43 -16.04 -2.18
C PHE A 91 3.20 -15.80 -3.66
N ARG A 92 4.00 -16.50 -4.48
CA ARG A 92 3.86 -16.52 -5.94
C ARG A 92 3.52 -17.94 -6.38
N ILE A 93 2.59 -18.06 -7.30
CA ILE A 93 2.20 -19.34 -7.89
C ILE A 93 3.27 -19.74 -8.91
N LYS A 94 3.86 -20.93 -8.75
CA LYS A 94 4.89 -21.44 -9.67
C LYS A 94 4.34 -21.67 -11.07
N ASP A 95 3.18 -22.33 -11.12
CA ASP A 95 2.52 -22.78 -12.35
C ASP A 95 1.13 -22.15 -12.42
N PRO A 96 0.86 -21.23 -13.36
CA PRO A 96 -0.41 -20.48 -13.41
C PRO A 96 -1.62 -21.37 -13.69
N LYS A 97 -1.42 -22.57 -14.27
CA LYS A 97 -2.47 -23.58 -14.47
C LYS A 97 -3.16 -24.03 -13.18
N TYR A 98 -2.50 -23.90 -12.02
CA TYR A 98 -3.06 -24.29 -10.73
C TYR A 98 -3.64 -23.11 -9.93
N ALA A 99 -3.67 -21.91 -10.50
CA ALA A 99 -4.12 -20.72 -9.77
C ALA A 99 -5.58 -20.85 -9.31
N LEU A 100 -6.47 -21.32 -10.18
CA LEU A 100 -7.87 -21.54 -9.86
C LEU A 100 -8.05 -22.61 -8.76
N ALA A 101 -7.30 -23.72 -8.85
CA ALA A 101 -7.39 -24.78 -7.85
C ALA A 101 -6.95 -24.28 -6.46
N LEU A 102 -5.91 -23.45 -6.40
CA LEU A 102 -5.46 -22.83 -5.15
C LEU A 102 -6.45 -21.80 -4.62
N GLU A 103 -7.11 -21.04 -5.49
CA GLU A 103 -8.17 -20.10 -5.10
C GLU A 103 -9.35 -20.82 -4.45
N ILE A 104 -9.83 -21.91 -5.07
CA ILE A 104 -10.92 -22.74 -4.53
C ILE A 104 -10.49 -23.40 -3.22
N ALA A 105 -9.28 -23.95 -3.16
CA ALA A 105 -8.76 -24.59 -1.95
C ALA A 105 -8.56 -23.59 -0.80
N ALA A 106 -8.23 -22.33 -1.12
CA ALA A 106 -8.14 -21.26 -0.14
C ALA A 106 -9.51 -20.82 0.39
N GLY A 107 -10.62 -21.19 -0.28
CA GLY A 107 -11.99 -20.94 0.16
C GLY A 107 -12.67 -19.71 -0.47
N SER A 108 -12.08 -19.14 -1.53
CA SER A 108 -12.78 -18.13 -2.35
C SER A 108 -13.97 -18.80 -3.05
N PHE A 109 -15.19 -18.46 -2.61
CA PHE A 109 -16.41 -19.01 -3.17
C PHE A 109 -16.63 -18.46 -4.59
N TYR A 110 -16.28 -19.24 -5.60
CA TYR A 110 -16.70 -18.99 -6.97
C TYR A 110 -17.94 -19.83 -7.23
N GLU A 111 -19.12 -19.23 -7.08
CA GLU A 111 -20.35 -19.84 -7.60
C GLU A 111 -20.25 -19.81 -9.13
N PRO A 112 -20.26 -20.97 -9.82
CA PRO A 112 -20.31 -20.97 -11.27
C PRO A 112 -21.71 -20.48 -11.67
N THR A 113 -21.85 -19.20 -12.00
CA THR A 113 -23.01 -18.71 -12.75
C THR A 113 -22.90 -19.18 -14.19
N ASP A 114 -23.01 -20.50 -14.39
CA ASP A 114 -23.17 -21.10 -15.72
C ASP A 114 -24.35 -22.08 -15.65
N PRO A 115 -25.53 -21.74 -16.21
CA PRO A 115 -26.71 -22.59 -16.18
C PRO A 115 -26.64 -23.82 -17.11
N GLY A 116 -25.46 -24.17 -17.65
CA GLY A 116 -25.31 -25.21 -18.68
C GLY A 116 -24.42 -26.41 -18.31
N GLY A 117 -23.92 -26.50 -17.08
CA GLY A 117 -22.78 -27.37 -16.75
C GLY A 117 -23.03 -28.55 -15.81
N MET A 118 -24.27 -28.84 -15.39
CA MET A 118 -24.57 -29.98 -14.51
C MET A 118 -25.65 -30.90 -15.09
N GLU A 119 -25.52 -31.29 -16.36
CA GLU A 119 -26.21 -32.49 -16.87
C GLU A 119 -25.25 -33.67 -16.83
N GLY A 120 -25.37 -34.46 -15.78
CA GLY A 120 -24.67 -35.73 -15.68
C GLY A 120 -24.25 -36.03 -14.27
N LEU A 121 -25.23 -36.38 -13.42
CA LEU A 121 -25.13 -37.34 -12.31
C LEU A 121 -26.50 -37.40 -11.59
N ALA A 122 -27.55 -37.75 -12.33
CA ALA A 122 -28.84 -38.11 -11.77
C ALA A 122 -29.29 -39.44 -12.37
N GLY A 123 -28.70 -40.51 -11.87
CA GLY A 123 -29.14 -41.87 -12.10
C GLY A 123 -29.06 -42.61 -10.78
N LEU A 124 -30.18 -42.69 -10.08
CA LEU A 124 -30.70 -43.83 -9.29
C LEU A 124 -31.62 -43.33 -8.16
N GLY A 125 -32.86 -43.83 -8.17
CA GLY A 125 -33.56 -44.16 -6.92
C GLY A 125 -34.63 -43.19 -6.42
N GLU A 126 -35.89 -43.61 -6.64
CA GLU A 126 -36.99 -43.57 -5.67
C GLU A 126 -37.64 -42.22 -5.29
N ASN A 127 -38.79 -41.98 -5.93
CA ASN A 127 -40.11 -42.01 -5.30
C ASN A 127 -40.19 -41.42 -3.87
N ARG A 128 -40.71 -40.18 -3.75
CA ARG A 128 -41.51 -39.75 -2.59
C ARG A 128 -42.32 -38.49 -2.90
N THR A 129 -43.63 -38.70 -2.81
CA THR A 129 -44.73 -37.76 -2.69
C THR A 129 -44.46 -36.60 -1.72
N ALA A 130 -44.97 -35.43 -2.09
CA ALA A 130 -45.05 -34.22 -1.26
C ALA A 130 -45.73 -34.46 0.10
N PRO A 131 -45.46 -33.59 1.08
CA PRO A 131 -46.58 -32.86 1.66
C PRO A 131 -46.34 -31.36 1.82
N THR A 132 -47.43 -30.65 1.54
CA THR A 132 -47.79 -29.29 1.95
C THR A 132 -47.52 -29.00 3.43
N GLY A 133 -47.03 -27.80 3.73
CA GLY A 133 -46.94 -27.26 5.08
C GLY A 133 -46.73 -25.76 5.06
N VAL A 134 -47.82 -25.02 5.26
CA VAL A 134 -47.90 -23.57 5.42
C VAL A 134 -47.51 -23.23 6.85
N GLU A 135 -46.52 -22.35 7.07
CA GLU A 135 -46.48 -21.49 8.27
C GLU A 135 -45.94 -20.10 7.91
N ASN A 136 -46.84 -19.11 8.02
CA ASN A 136 -46.53 -17.70 8.11
C ASN A 136 -45.99 -17.41 9.52
N SER A 137 -44.93 -16.61 9.65
CA SER A 137 -44.75 -15.72 10.81
C SER A 137 -43.81 -14.56 10.50
N SER A 138 -44.37 -13.38 10.63
CA SER A 138 -43.75 -12.06 10.64
C SER A 138 -42.83 -11.90 11.85
N ALA A 139 -41.70 -11.19 11.71
CA ALA A 139 -41.05 -10.36 12.74
C ALA A 139 -39.64 -9.95 12.28
N LEU A 140 -39.42 -8.67 11.99
CA LEU A 140 -38.78 -7.69 12.88
C LEU A 140 -37.26 -7.58 12.64
N LEU A 141 -36.89 -6.47 12.01
CA LEU A 141 -35.57 -5.85 12.16
C LEU A 141 -35.35 -5.50 13.63
N PRO A 142 -34.14 -5.68 14.17
CA PRO A 142 -33.68 -4.83 15.24
C PRO A 142 -32.48 -3.98 14.80
N HIS A 143 -32.63 -2.68 15.08
CA HIS A 143 -31.55 -1.71 15.16
C HIS A 143 -30.56 -2.06 16.28
N SER A 144 -29.30 -1.71 16.00
CA SER A 144 -28.24 -1.27 16.92
C SER A 144 -28.16 -1.90 18.31
N ASP A 145 -27.12 -2.72 18.52
CA ASP A 145 -26.24 -2.55 19.67
C ASP A 145 -24.81 -2.96 19.30
N GLY A 146 -23.88 -2.07 19.61
CA GLY A 146 -22.48 -2.19 19.26
C GLY A 146 -21.77 -3.24 20.11
N VAL A 147 -21.52 -4.40 19.52
CA VAL A 147 -20.33 -5.22 19.74
C VAL A 147 -20.09 -5.92 18.40
N VAL A 148 -19.08 -5.48 17.64
CA VAL A 148 -18.70 -6.20 16.42
C VAL A 148 -18.07 -7.51 16.90
N PRO A 149 -18.67 -8.69 16.69
CA PRO A 149 -18.04 -9.93 17.08
C PRO A 149 -16.79 -10.08 16.23
N PHE A 150 -15.67 -10.28 16.92
CA PHE A 150 -14.37 -10.60 16.36
C PHE A 150 -14.48 -11.99 15.70
N VAL A 151 -15.08 -12.05 14.51
CA VAL A 151 -15.10 -13.28 13.71
C VAL A 151 -13.78 -13.33 12.96
N HIS A 152 -12.85 -13.96 13.66
CA HIS A 152 -11.63 -14.50 13.14
C HIS A 152 -11.98 -15.54 12.08
N PHE A 153 -11.92 -15.18 10.80
CA PHE A 153 -11.65 -16.07 9.66
C PHE A 153 -11.47 -15.15 8.43
N PHE A 154 -10.22 -14.75 8.16
CA PHE A 154 -9.87 -14.26 6.84
C PHE A 154 -9.62 -15.48 5.96
N VAL A 155 -10.64 -15.82 5.20
CA VAL A 155 -10.59 -16.61 3.97
C VAL A 155 -11.34 -15.81 2.92
#